data_AF-U6G6U5-F1
#
_entry.id   AF-U6G6U5-F1
#
_cell.length_a   1.000
_cell.length_b   1.000
_cell.length_c   1.000
_cell.angle_alpha   90.00
_cell.angle_beta   90.00
_cell.angle_gamma   90.00
#
_symmetry.space_group_name_H-M   'P 1'
#
loop_
_entity.id
_entity.type
_entity.pdbx_description
1 polymer ?
#
loop_
_entity_poly.entity_id
_entity_poly.type
_entity_poly.pdbx_seq_one_letter_code
_entity_poly.pdbx_strand_id
1 'polypeptide(L)'
;MSSSPSPSPVSAGSDNSTDCFQDAVSQQLSLDATAQDMLLTPSEALAYTPQQSEILKASCLTSPTHEIRPVVLPNPGGRPVRLIFGDLDLLPHEVEGLFKVRREMEVDKELRDSPVFADERYTLRFLQGNDWDTTRCIADMRRHLKWRAANLPTPRVAVEHLLPKGFIYIHGRDHALRPILVIRCKHLMDSEVGDVLLVVKYWLEFTLGRLLVKNKVEQWRVIVDLEDCSIMCTPVGILRHVCDMLTDDFLASVNQNQIEERYGGTCANVEDFSWPVMPPGPFGA
;
A
#
# COMPACT_ATOMS: atom_id res chain seq x y z
N MET A 1 52.46 -38.56 -36.11
CA MET A 1 52.43 -37.34 -35.28
C MET A 1 51.12 -36.62 -35.54
N SER A 2 50.52 -36.08 -34.48
CA SER A 2 49.21 -35.39 -34.41
C SER A 2 47.99 -36.30 -34.19
N SER A 3 47.80 -36.69 -32.94
CA SER A 3 46.57 -37.21 -32.35
C SER A 3 45.67 -36.05 -31.90
N SER A 4 44.46 -35.97 -32.45
CA SER A 4 43.41 -35.02 -32.06
C SER A 4 42.85 -35.34 -30.67
N PRO A 5 42.64 -34.37 -29.77
CA PRO A 5 41.96 -34.63 -28.50
C PRO A 5 40.44 -34.40 -28.64
N SER A 6 39.69 -35.36 -28.11
CA SER A 6 38.24 -35.29 -27.86
C SER A 6 37.92 -34.29 -26.75
N PRO A 7 36.78 -33.56 -26.80
CA PRO A 7 36.34 -32.75 -25.68
C PRO A 7 35.61 -33.60 -24.63
N SER A 8 36.08 -33.52 -23.39
CA SER A 8 35.41 -34.01 -22.18
C SER A 8 34.32 -33.02 -21.70
N PRO A 9 33.33 -33.47 -20.90
CA PRO A 9 32.12 -32.71 -20.61
C PRO A 9 32.36 -31.61 -19.58
N VAL A 10 31.78 -30.43 -19.82
CA VAL A 10 31.77 -29.32 -18.87
C VAL A 10 30.74 -29.62 -17.78
N SER A 11 31.25 -29.66 -16.55
CA SER A 11 30.50 -29.83 -15.31
C SER A 11 29.55 -28.66 -15.08
N ALA A 12 28.33 -28.95 -14.66
CA ALA A 12 27.35 -27.98 -14.19
C ALA A 12 27.88 -27.27 -12.93
N GLY A 13 28.22 -25.99 -13.06
CA GLY A 13 28.39 -25.07 -11.93
C GLY A 13 27.04 -24.44 -11.60
N SER A 14 26.58 -24.65 -10.38
CA SER A 14 25.42 -23.98 -9.81
C SER A 14 25.81 -22.54 -9.44
N ASP A 15 25.35 -21.57 -10.20
CA ASP A 15 25.55 -20.16 -9.86
C ASP A 15 24.31 -19.63 -9.11
N ASN A 16 24.54 -19.37 -7.82
CA ASN A 16 23.66 -18.70 -6.88
C ASN A 16 23.21 -17.34 -7.43
N SER A 17 22.02 -17.27 -8.01
CA SER A 17 21.41 -16.04 -8.53
C SER A 17 20.41 -15.39 -7.55
N THR A 18 20.22 -15.94 -6.35
CA THR A 18 19.25 -15.44 -5.36
C THR A 18 19.83 -14.44 -4.37
N ASP A 19 21.16 -14.35 -4.23
CA ASP A 19 21.80 -13.44 -3.27
C ASP A 19 21.86 -11.98 -3.77
N CYS A 20 21.79 -11.74 -5.09
CA CYS A 20 21.82 -10.39 -5.66
C CYS A 20 20.53 -9.56 -5.44
N PHE A 21 19.39 -10.20 -5.15
CA PHE A 21 18.11 -9.48 -4.99
C PHE A 21 17.94 -8.87 -3.58
N GLN A 22 18.53 -9.48 -2.55
CA GLN A 22 18.57 -8.88 -1.22
C GLN A 22 19.62 -7.77 -1.14
N ASP A 23 20.72 -7.91 -1.89
CA ASP A 23 21.77 -6.89 -1.96
C ASP A 23 21.37 -5.65 -2.77
N ALA A 24 20.61 -5.77 -3.87
CA ALA A 24 20.22 -4.61 -4.67
C ALA A 24 19.20 -3.69 -3.96
N VAL A 25 18.32 -4.25 -3.11
CA VAL A 25 17.38 -3.46 -2.29
C VAL A 25 18.08 -2.89 -1.04
N SER A 26 19.13 -3.55 -0.54
CA SER A 26 19.85 -3.13 0.67
C SER A 26 21.00 -2.15 0.39
N GLN A 27 21.65 -2.22 -0.77
CA GLN A 27 22.85 -1.43 -1.07
C GLN A 27 22.55 -0.06 -1.68
N GLN A 28 21.37 0.15 -2.29
CA GLN A 28 21.00 1.45 -2.89
C GLN A 28 20.48 2.48 -1.87
N LEU A 29 20.37 2.12 -0.60
CA LEU A 29 19.88 2.98 0.51
C LEU A 29 20.98 3.42 1.49
N SER A 30 22.25 3.15 1.19
CA SER A 30 23.35 3.35 2.14
C SER A 30 24.10 4.67 1.89
N LEU A 31 23.85 5.66 2.74
CA LEU A 31 24.81 6.11 3.79
C LEU A 31 24.31 7.38 4.52
N ASP A 32 23.41 8.16 3.93
CA ASP A 32 22.83 9.37 4.59
C ASP A 32 21.36 9.20 5.06
N ALA A 33 20.64 8.17 4.59
CA ALA A 33 19.22 7.95 4.92
C ALA A 33 18.97 7.18 6.23
N THR A 34 19.98 6.49 6.78
CA THR A 34 19.80 5.49 7.85
C THR A 34 19.51 6.08 9.23
N ALA A 35 19.94 7.32 9.51
CA ALA A 35 19.66 7.96 10.81
C ALA A 35 18.27 8.62 10.88
N GLN A 36 17.79 9.19 9.77
CA GLN A 36 16.46 9.81 9.67
C GLN A 36 15.35 8.76 9.53
N ASP A 37 15.61 7.64 8.85
CA ASP A 37 14.64 6.55 8.67
C ASP A 37 14.23 5.90 10.00
N MET A 38 15.14 5.78 10.99
CA MET A 38 14.83 5.20 12.30
C MET A 38 13.86 6.06 13.14
N LEU A 39 13.66 7.32 12.78
CA LEU A 39 12.78 8.26 13.50
C LEU A 39 11.37 8.35 12.88
N LEU A 40 11.11 7.68 11.75
CA LEU A 40 9.82 7.78 11.03
C LEU A 40 8.70 6.94 11.63
N THR A 41 9.06 5.84 12.31
CA THR A 41 8.11 5.05 13.08
C THR A 41 8.20 5.50 14.54
N PRO A 42 7.24 6.31 15.03
CA PRO A 42 7.30 6.84 16.38
C PRO A 42 7.21 5.69 17.41
N SER A 43 7.87 5.86 18.55
CA SER A 43 7.87 4.88 19.65
C SER A 43 6.46 4.50 20.11
N GLU A 44 5.53 5.44 20.00
CA GLU A 44 4.11 5.30 20.28
C GLU A 44 3.45 4.30 19.33
N ALA A 45 3.80 4.30 18.03
CA ALA A 45 3.29 3.32 17.07
C ALA A 45 3.85 1.92 17.33
N LEU A 46 5.08 1.82 17.86
CA LEU A 46 5.66 0.56 18.31
C LEU A 46 5.05 0.07 19.63
N ALA A 47 4.66 0.98 20.52
CA ALA A 47 4.00 0.66 21.79
C ALA A 47 2.49 0.42 21.66
N TYR A 48 1.90 0.88 20.56
CA TYR A 48 0.46 0.83 20.31
C TYR A 48 -0.08 -0.60 20.32
N THR A 49 -1.24 -0.78 20.96
CA THR A 49 -1.95 -2.05 21.05
C THR A 49 -3.35 -1.82 20.50
N PRO A 50 -3.64 -2.30 19.27
CA PRO A 50 -4.93 -2.05 18.63
C PRO A 50 -6.05 -2.77 19.38
N GLN A 51 -7.21 -2.12 19.47
CA GLN A 51 -8.42 -2.73 20.00
C GLN A 51 -8.97 -3.77 19.02
N GLN A 52 -9.81 -4.69 19.52
CA GLN A 52 -10.39 -5.73 18.66
C GLN A 52 -11.19 -5.15 17.47
N SER A 53 -11.87 -4.01 17.67
CA SER A 53 -12.60 -3.29 16.62
C SER A 53 -11.70 -2.62 15.58
N GLU A 54 -10.42 -2.41 15.89
CA GLU A 54 -9.41 -1.86 14.99
C GLU A 54 -8.71 -2.97 14.20
N ILE A 55 -8.71 -4.20 14.71
CA ILE A 55 -8.25 -5.40 14.00
C ILE A 55 -9.35 -5.91 13.07
N LEU A 56 -10.58 -6.04 13.58
CA LEU A 56 -11.76 -6.56 12.88
C LEU A 56 -12.90 -5.56 12.96
N LYS A 57 -13.32 -5.02 11.81
CA LYS A 57 -14.50 -4.19 11.69
C LYS A 57 -15.71 -5.05 11.35
N ALA A 58 -16.83 -4.84 12.03
CA ALA A 58 -18.08 -5.50 11.67
C ALA A 58 -18.46 -5.12 10.22
N SER A 59 -18.92 -6.09 9.42
CA SER A 59 -19.46 -5.79 8.10
C SER A 59 -20.72 -4.95 8.21
N CYS A 60 -20.85 -3.97 7.33
CA CYS A 60 -22.05 -3.15 7.23
C CYS A 60 -22.69 -3.30 5.86
N LEU A 61 -24.02 -3.16 5.80
CA LEU A 61 -24.73 -2.97 4.55
C LEU A 61 -24.80 -1.48 4.26
N THR A 62 -24.37 -1.08 3.06
CA THR A 62 -24.66 0.25 2.51
C THR A 62 -25.89 0.14 1.63
N SER A 63 -27.02 0.70 2.06
CA SER A 63 -28.20 0.80 1.20
C SER A 63 -27.96 1.85 0.10
N PRO A 64 -28.25 1.55 -1.17
CA PRO A 64 -28.25 2.54 -2.24
C PRO A 64 -29.54 3.36 -2.15
N THR A 65 -29.64 4.25 -1.17
CA THR A 65 -30.69 5.28 -1.13
C THR A 65 -30.09 6.62 -1.54
N HIS A 66 -30.84 7.38 -2.33
CA HIS A 66 -30.51 8.73 -2.84
C HIS A 66 -30.38 9.81 -1.73
N GLU A 67 -30.05 9.43 -0.49
CA GLU A 67 -29.92 10.33 0.64
C GLU A 67 -28.47 10.78 0.87
N ILE A 68 -28.32 12.00 1.36
CA ILE A 68 -27.07 12.77 1.51
C ILE A 68 -26.10 12.10 2.53
N ARG A 69 -26.53 11.09 3.28
CA ARG A 69 -25.67 10.23 4.09
C ARG A 69 -26.19 8.78 4.05
N PRO A 70 -25.40 7.80 3.56
CA PRO A 70 -25.81 6.40 3.61
C PRO A 70 -25.96 5.95 5.06
N VAL A 71 -27.12 5.36 5.40
CA VAL A 71 -27.34 4.72 6.69
C VAL A 71 -26.55 3.40 6.69
N VAL A 72 -25.51 3.35 7.52
CA VAL A 72 -24.65 2.18 7.68
C VAL A 72 -25.28 1.29 8.76
N LEU A 73 -25.94 0.21 8.35
CA LEU A 73 -26.50 -0.78 9.27
C LEU A 73 -25.55 -1.97 9.45
N PRO A 74 -25.37 -2.49 10.67
CA PRO A 74 -24.64 -3.73 10.89
C PRO A 74 -25.28 -4.85 10.07
N ASN A 75 -24.47 -5.64 9.36
CA ASN A 75 -24.93 -6.85 8.69
C ASN A 75 -24.74 -8.05 9.63
N PRO A 76 -25.80 -8.55 10.32
CA PRO A 76 -25.64 -9.57 11.37
C PRO A 76 -25.17 -10.93 10.82
N GLY A 77 -25.16 -11.12 9.50
CA GLY A 77 -24.62 -12.31 8.83
C GLY A 77 -23.40 -12.05 7.94
N GLY A 78 -22.90 -10.81 7.88
CA GLY A 78 -21.73 -10.49 7.07
C GLY A 78 -20.43 -10.87 7.78
N ARG A 79 -19.41 -11.22 6.98
CA ARG A 79 -18.09 -11.57 7.52
C ARG A 79 -17.41 -10.30 8.02
N PRO A 80 -16.78 -10.31 9.20
CA PRO A 80 -16.00 -9.16 9.64
C PRO A 80 -14.88 -8.86 8.64
N VAL A 81 -14.58 -7.58 8.49
CA VAL A 81 -13.52 -7.08 7.63
C VAL A 81 -12.27 -6.92 8.48
N ARG A 82 -11.22 -7.67 8.14
CA ARG A 82 -9.91 -7.50 8.75
C ARG A 82 -9.25 -6.23 8.24
N LEU A 83 -8.72 -5.47 9.19
CA LEU A 83 -8.03 -4.20 8.97
C LEU A 83 -6.54 -4.28 9.33
N ILE A 84 -6.16 -5.20 10.22
CA ILE A 84 -4.77 -5.50 10.60
C ILE A 84 -4.49 -6.98 10.32
N PHE A 85 -3.51 -7.25 9.47
CA PHE A 85 -3.30 -8.54 8.81
C PHE A 85 -2.10 -9.32 9.30
N GLY A 86 -1.20 -8.77 10.11
CA GLY A 86 0.03 -9.45 10.53
C GLY A 86 -0.16 -10.79 11.27
N ASP A 87 0.74 -11.12 12.19
CA ASP A 87 0.79 -12.40 12.90
C ASP A 87 -0.26 -12.52 14.01
N LEU A 88 -1.49 -12.07 13.73
CA LEU A 88 -2.66 -12.21 14.60
C LEU A 88 -3.45 -13.47 14.23
N ASP A 89 -4.25 -13.98 15.17
CA ASP A 89 -5.06 -15.16 14.93
C ASP A 89 -6.03 -14.97 13.76
N LEU A 90 -6.08 -15.98 12.90
CA LEU A 90 -7.02 -16.04 11.79
C LEU A 90 -8.37 -16.58 12.24
N LEU A 91 -9.43 -16.05 11.64
CA LEU A 91 -10.76 -16.60 11.75
C LEU A 91 -10.89 -17.86 10.88
N PRO A 92 -11.79 -18.79 11.23
CA PRO A 92 -11.94 -20.06 10.50
C PRO A 92 -12.17 -19.89 8.99
N HIS A 93 -12.94 -18.89 8.57
CA HIS A 93 -13.20 -18.65 7.16
C HIS A 93 -11.99 -18.08 6.41
N GLU A 94 -11.07 -17.41 7.11
CA GLU A 94 -9.82 -16.87 6.54
C GLU A 94 -8.85 -18.02 6.26
N VAL A 95 -8.73 -18.96 7.21
CA VAL A 95 -7.95 -20.18 7.04
C VAL A 95 -8.46 -21.00 5.85
N GLU A 96 -9.77 -21.23 5.79
CA GLU A 96 -10.42 -21.96 4.69
C GLU A 96 -10.22 -21.26 3.34
N GLY A 97 -10.32 -19.93 3.32
CA GLY A 97 -10.10 -19.13 2.12
C GLY A 97 -8.65 -19.20 1.63
N LEU A 98 -7.68 -19.04 2.53
CA LEU A 98 -6.26 -19.14 2.22
C LEU A 98 -5.88 -20.54 1.73
N PHE A 99 -6.47 -21.59 2.30
CA PHE A 99 -6.26 -22.95 1.83
C PHE A 99 -6.66 -23.12 0.36
N LYS A 100 -7.81 -22.57 -0.04
CA LYS A 100 -8.26 -22.59 -1.45
C LYS A 100 -7.33 -21.83 -2.37
N VAL A 101 -6.95 -20.61 -1.99
CA VAL A 101 -6.02 -19.79 -2.79
C VAL A 101 -4.67 -20.50 -2.96
N ARG A 102 -4.13 -21.10 -1.89
CA ARG A 102 -2.86 -21.84 -1.94
C ARG A 102 -2.90 -22.99 -2.94
N ARG A 103 -3.98 -23.77 -2.95
CA ARG A 103 -4.15 -24.88 -3.90
C ARG A 103 -4.19 -24.38 -5.36
N GLU A 104 -4.85 -23.25 -5.61
CA GLU A 104 -4.84 -22.64 -6.96
C GLU A 104 -3.47 -22.02 -7.31
N MET A 105 -2.71 -21.53 -6.33
CA MET A 105 -1.34 -21.04 -6.53
C MET A 105 -0.37 -22.17 -6.87
N GLU A 106 -0.52 -23.38 -6.31
CA GLU A 106 0.41 -24.51 -6.56
C GLU A 106 0.54 -24.87 -8.05
N VAL A 107 -0.54 -24.72 -8.81
CA VAL A 107 -0.58 -24.96 -10.26
C VAL A 107 -0.14 -23.76 -11.09
N ASP A 108 0.07 -22.60 -10.46
CA ASP A 108 0.52 -21.36 -11.08
C ASP A 108 1.96 -21.06 -10.69
N LYS A 109 2.90 -21.35 -11.61
CA LYS A 109 4.32 -21.14 -11.36
C LYS A 109 4.68 -19.68 -11.03
N GLU A 110 4.04 -18.71 -11.68
CA GLU A 110 4.35 -17.29 -11.45
C GLU A 110 3.94 -16.86 -10.04
N LEU A 111 2.76 -17.28 -9.59
CA LEU A 111 2.29 -16.98 -8.23
C LEU A 111 3.05 -17.76 -7.17
N ARG A 112 3.27 -19.06 -7.38
CA ARG A 112 3.93 -19.95 -6.41
C ARG A 112 5.37 -19.54 -6.11
N ASP A 113 6.12 -19.17 -7.14
CA ASP A 113 7.54 -18.86 -7.02
C ASP A 113 7.76 -17.36 -6.71
N SER A 114 6.69 -16.56 -6.62
CA SER A 114 6.78 -15.11 -6.39
C SER A 114 7.08 -14.77 -4.92
N PRO A 115 8.12 -13.96 -4.65
CA PRO A 115 8.40 -13.49 -3.29
C PRO A 115 7.35 -12.51 -2.77
N VAL A 116 6.55 -11.90 -3.65
CA VAL A 116 5.50 -10.92 -3.26
C VAL A 116 4.38 -11.59 -2.46
N PHE A 117 4.05 -12.83 -2.80
CA PHE A 117 2.99 -13.61 -2.13
C PHE A 117 3.53 -14.69 -1.19
N ALA A 118 4.82 -14.61 -0.83
CA ALA A 118 5.41 -15.47 0.20
C ALA A 118 4.80 -15.21 1.60
N ASP A 119 4.31 -13.99 1.84
CA ASP A 119 3.51 -13.68 3.02
C ASP A 119 2.03 -14.00 2.76
N GLU A 120 1.51 -15.02 3.44
CA GLU A 120 0.10 -15.41 3.36
C GLU A 120 -0.85 -14.30 3.80
N ARG A 121 -0.40 -13.37 4.63
CA ARG A 121 -1.20 -12.21 5.07
C ARG A 121 -1.40 -11.21 3.95
N TYR A 122 -0.43 -11.10 3.05
CA TYR A 122 -0.58 -10.31 1.83
C TYR A 122 -1.62 -10.96 0.89
N THR A 123 -1.57 -12.29 0.76
CA THR A 123 -2.58 -13.07 0.03
C THR A 123 -3.99 -12.91 0.63
N LEU A 124 -4.10 -12.88 1.97
CA LEU A 124 -5.38 -12.69 2.64
C LEU A 124 -6.02 -11.33 2.32
N ARG A 125 -5.21 -10.27 2.14
CA ARG A 125 -5.70 -8.94 1.73
C ARG A 125 -6.38 -9.01 0.36
N PHE A 126 -5.74 -9.68 -0.60
CA PHE A 126 -6.31 -9.89 -1.95
C PHE A 126 -7.60 -10.69 -1.89
N LEU A 127 -7.61 -11.78 -1.10
CA LEU A 127 -8.79 -12.62 -0.96
C LEU A 127 -9.97 -11.87 -0.35
N GLN A 128 -9.73 -11.10 0.71
CA GLN A 128 -10.76 -10.26 1.32
C GLN A 128 -11.20 -9.14 0.37
N GLY A 129 -10.28 -8.54 -0.38
CA GLY A 129 -10.60 -7.52 -1.40
C GLY A 129 -11.41 -8.06 -2.58
N ASN A 130 -11.31 -9.35 -2.85
CA ASN A 130 -12.05 -10.06 -3.89
C ASN A 130 -13.33 -10.74 -3.37
N ASP A 131 -13.91 -10.25 -2.28
CA ASP A 131 -15.14 -10.80 -1.67
C ASP A 131 -15.08 -12.31 -1.40
N TRP A 132 -13.89 -12.82 -1.09
CA TRP A 132 -13.63 -14.25 -0.88
C TRP A 132 -13.82 -15.13 -2.13
N ASP A 133 -13.86 -14.54 -3.33
CA ASP A 133 -13.84 -15.25 -4.61
C ASP A 133 -12.38 -15.63 -4.96
N THR A 134 -12.07 -16.92 -4.81
CA THR A 134 -10.74 -17.46 -5.08
C THR A 134 -10.29 -17.26 -6.53
N THR A 135 -11.20 -17.40 -7.50
CA THR A 135 -10.87 -17.31 -8.93
C THR A 135 -10.50 -15.87 -9.30
N ARG A 136 -11.30 -14.90 -8.83
CA ARG A 136 -11.01 -13.47 -9.03
C ARG A 136 -9.74 -13.05 -8.29
N CYS A 137 -9.57 -13.51 -7.05
CA CYS A 137 -8.36 -13.27 -6.26
C CYS A 137 -7.10 -13.70 -7.02
N ILE A 138 -7.07 -14.91 -7.57
CA ILE A 138 -5.92 -15.42 -8.34
C ILE A 138 -5.67 -14.58 -9.60
N ALA A 139 -6.73 -14.18 -10.32
CA ALA A 139 -6.59 -13.32 -11.49
C ALA A 139 -6.00 -11.94 -11.13
N ASP A 140 -6.46 -11.35 -10.02
CA ASP A 140 -5.97 -10.07 -9.52
C ASP A 140 -4.54 -10.15 -9.00
N MET A 141 -4.17 -11.24 -8.33
CA MET A 141 -2.80 -11.49 -7.89
C MET A 141 -1.83 -11.52 -9.08
N ARG A 142 -2.21 -12.19 -10.19
CA ARG A 142 -1.40 -12.20 -11.44
C ARG A 142 -1.26 -10.81 -12.05
N ARG A 143 -2.38 -10.10 -12.16
CA ARG A 143 -2.41 -8.71 -12.67
C ARG A 143 -1.50 -7.83 -11.83
N HIS A 144 -1.53 -7.99 -10.51
CA HIS A 144 -0.69 -7.27 -9.58
C HIS A 144 0.80 -7.57 -9.76
N LEU A 145 1.21 -8.83 -9.97
CA LEU A 145 2.62 -9.15 -10.26
C LEU A 145 3.12 -8.43 -11.52
N LYS A 146 2.33 -8.44 -12.59
CA LYS A 146 2.66 -7.75 -13.85
C LYS A 146 2.75 -6.25 -13.65
N TRP A 147 1.78 -5.67 -12.94
CA TRP A 147 1.77 -4.25 -12.63
C TRP A 147 3.00 -3.86 -11.79
N ARG A 148 3.33 -4.61 -10.73
CA ARG A 148 4.50 -4.34 -9.88
C ARG A 148 5.79 -4.35 -10.69
N ALA A 149 5.99 -5.36 -11.53
CA ALA A 149 7.18 -5.47 -12.37
C ALA A 149 7.34 -4.31 -13.36
N ALA A 150 6.23 -3.72 -13.81
CA ALA A 150 6.24 -2.61 -14.74
C ALA A 150 6.34 -1.22 -14.08
N ASN A 151 6.02 -1.11 -12.79
CA ASN A 151 5.82 0.19 -12.14
C ASN A 151 6.69 0.44 -10.91
N LEU A 152 7.26 -0.60 -10.29
CA LEU A 152 7.95 -0.52 -9.01
C LEU A 152 9.35 -1.17 -9.07
N PRO A 153 10.32 -0.70 -8.26
CA PRO A 153 10.21 0.42 -7.32
C PRO A 153 10.32 1.78 -8.02
N THR A 154 9.72 2.82 -7.42
CA THR A 154 9.94 4.22 -7.81
C THR A 154 11.03 4.82 -6.92
N PRO A 155 12.28 5.00 -7.40
CA PRO A 155 13.36 5.51 -6.56
C PRO A 155 13.15 7.00 -6.24
N ARG A 156 13.55 7.44 -5.04
CA ARG A 156 13.39 8.84 -4.58
C ARG A 156 13.94 9.86 -5.57
N VAL A 157 15.12 9.59 -6.15
CA VAL A 157 15.77 10.49 -7.12
C VAL A 157 14.88 10.82 -8.33
N ALA A 158 13.97 9.91 -8.71
CA ALA A 158 13.05 10.13 -9.82
C ALA A 158 11.93 11.13 -9.48
N VAL A 159 11.59 11.29 -8.19
CA VAL A 159 10.51 12.17 -7.72
C VAL A 159 11.00 13.38 -6.93
N GLU A 160 12.29 13.45 -6.58
CA GLU A 160 12.81 14.46 -5.65
C GLU A 160 12.52 15.90 -6.06
N HIS A 161 12.59 16.20 -7.36
CA HIS A 161 12.23 17.51 -7.92
C HIS A 161 10.72 17.79 -7.96
N LEU A 162 9.89 16.75 -7.82
CA LEU A 162 8.43 16.83 -7.80
C LEU A 162 7.89 16.97 -6.38
N LEU A 163 8.55 16.40 -5.37
CA LEU A 163 8.07 16.43 -3.98
C LEU A 163 7.78 17.86 -3.49
N PRO A 164 8.66 18.86 -3.69
CA PRO A 164 8.41 20.24 -3.25
C PRO A 164 7.19 20.91 -3.89
N LYS A 165 6.64 20.38 -4.99
CA LYS A 165 5.39 20.88 -5.58
C LYS A 165 4.18 20.60 -4.66
N GLY A 166 4.29 19.64 -3.76
CA GLY A 166 3.35 19.43 -2.65
C GLY A 166 1.93 19.06 -3.06
N PHE A 167 1.69 18.54 -4.26
CA PHE A 167 0.35 18.10 -4.65
C PHE A 167 -0.05 16.80 -3.93
N ILE A 168 0.92 15.98 -3.51
CA ILE A 168 0.71 14.79 -2.67
C ILE A 168 1.87 14.66 -1.67
N TYR A 169 1.56 14.45 -0.40
CA TYR A 169 2.56 14.31 0.67
C TYR A 169 2.02 13.55 1.88
N ILE A 170 2.91 13.10 2.76
CA ILE A 170 2.53 12.48 4.04
C ILE A 170 2.47 13.54 5.14
N HIS A 171 1.36 13.58 5.88
CA HIS A 171 1.13 14.47 7.00
C HIS A 171 0.79 13.68 8.28
N GLY A 172 1.80 13.29 9.03
CA GLY A 172 1.60 12.79 10.38
C GLY A 172 0.77 11.51 10.47
N ARG A 173 0.11 11.35 11.61
CA ARG A 173 -0.70 10.19 11.95
C ARG A 173 -2.00 10.63 12.65
N ASP A 174 -3.05 9.83 12.49
CA ASP A 174 -4.31 10.05 13.23
C ASP A 174 -4.25 9.50 14.67
N HIS A 175 -5.38 9.53 15.38
CA HIS A 175 -5.46 9.03 16.77
C HIS A 175 -5.17 7.52 16.89
N ALA A 176 -5.42 6.72 15.84
CA ALA A 176 -5.05 5.30 15.80
C ALA A 176 -3.62 5.10 15.24
N LEU A 177 -2.84 6.18 15.19
CA LEU A 177 -1.47 6.24 14.69
C LEU A 177 -1.30 5.85 13.22
N ARG A 178 -2.39 5.86 12.43
CA ARG A 178 -2.35 5.54 10.99
C ARG A 178 -1.75 6.72 10.22
N PRO A 179 -0.73 6.51 9.37
CA PRO A 179 -0.15 7.59 8.57
C PRO A 179 -1.21 8.21 7.65
N ILE A 180 -1.11 9.52 7.44
CA ILE A 180 -2.07 10.26 6.62
C ILE A 180 -1.38 10.74 5.34
N LEU A 181 -1.87 10.31 4.19
CA LEU A 181 -1.54 10.84 2.88
C LEU A 181 -2.48 11.99 2.56
N VAL A 182 -1.96 13.15 2.20
CA VAL A 182 -2.74 14.32 1.78
C VAL A 182 -2.60 14.51 0.28
N ILE A 183 -3.72 14.75 -0.40
CA ILE A 183 -3.82 15.06 -1.82
C ILE A 183 -4.40 16.47 -1.94
N ARG A 184 -3.61 17.44 -2.39
CA ARG A 184 -4.06 18.82 -2.63
C ARG A 184 -4.57 18.97 -4.05
N CYS A 185 -5.89 18.95 -4.22
CA CYS A 185 -6.54 18.94 -5.54
C CYS A 185 -6.15 20.14 -6.40
N LYS A 186 -6.02 21.34 -5.83
CA LYS A 186 -5.61 22.52 -6.61
C LYS A 186 -4.25 22.33 -7.29
N HIS A 187 -3.27 21.84 -6.54
CA HIS A 187 -1.90 21.64 -7.02
C HIS A 187 -1.80 20.42 -7.94
N LEU A 188 -2.65 19.41 -7.71
CA LEU A 188 -2.80 18.25 -8.58
C LEU A 188 -3.30 18.65 -9.98
N MET A 189 -4.23 19.61 -10.08
CA MET A 189 -4.74 20.13 -11.36
C MET A 189 -3.69 20.87 -12.17
N ASP A 190 -2.76 21.53 -11.49
CA ASP A 190 -1.71 22.31 -12.13
C ASP A 190 -0.48 21.45 -12.48
N SER A 191 -0.58 20.12 -12.32
CA SER A 191 0.51 19.16 -12.51
C SER A 191 0.22 18.19 -13.66
N GLU A 192 1.28 17.73 -14.33
CA GLU A 192 1.19 16.68 -15.35
C GLU A 192 0.76 15.34 -14.74
N VAL A 193 -0.14 14.63 -15.42
CA VAL A 193 -0.68 13.34 -14.91
C VAL A 193 0.46 12.33 -14.66
N GLY A 194 1.47 12.28 -15.52
CA GLY A 194 2.64 11.41 -15.34
C GLY A 194 3.42 11.70 -14.06
N ASP A 195 3.67 12.98 -13.76
CA ASP A 195 4.34 13.43 -12.53
C ASP A 195 3.52 13.03 -11.29
N VAL A 196 2.20 13.24 -11.36
CA VAL A 196 1.27 12.87 -10.28
C VAL A 196 1.35 11.37 -9.99
N LEU A 197 1.23 10.53 -11.02
CA LEU A 197 1.30 9.08 -10.87
C LEU A 197 2.63 8.61 -10.29
N LEU A 198 3.75 9.26 -10.65
CA LEU A 198 5.06 8.91 -10.13
C LEU A 198 5.19 9.20 -8.63
N VAL A 199 4.73 10.38 -8.21
CA VAL A 199 4.74 10.77 -6.78
C VAL A 199 3.78 9.90 -5.96
N VAL A 200 2.62 9.55 -6.49
CA VAL A 200 1.70 8.61 -5.80
C VAL A 200 2.38 7.27 -5.57
N LYS A 201 2.96 6.65 -6.61
CA LYS A 201 3.65 5.35 -6.48
C LYS A 201 4.74 5.41 -5.42
N TYR A 202 5.57 6.45 -5.46
CA TYR A 202 6.62 6.68 -4.48
C TYR A 202 6.07 6.75 -3.04
N TRP A 203 5.09 7.62 -2.79
CA TRP A 203 4.56 7.79 -1.43
C TRP A 203 3.85 6.57 -0.90
N LEU A 204 3.18 5.82 -1.77
CA LEU A 204 2.51 4.59 -1.37
C LEU A 204 3.52 3.49 -1.03
N GLU A 205 4.56 3.29 -1.84
CA GLU A 205 5.65 2.36 -1.51
C GLU A 205 6.34 2.75 -0.20
N PHE A 206 6.63 4.05 -0.04
CA PHE A 206 7.22 4.59 1.17
C PHE A 206 6.33 4.32 2.40
N THR A 207 5.02 4.55 2.27
CA THR A 207 4.06 4.31 3.35
C THR A 207 4.02 2.84 3.75
N LEU A 208 3.87 1.94 2.77
CA LEU A 208 3.84 0.49 3.00
C LEU A 208 5.13 -0.03 3.61
N GLY A 209 6.28 0.44 3.13
CA GLY A 209 7.59 -0.07 3.54
C GLY A 209 8.14 0.55 4.82
N ARG A 210 7.73 1.78 5.17
CA ARG A 210 8.38 2.58 6.23
C ARG A 210 7.45 3.12 7.31
N LEU A 211 6.15 3.27 7.05
CA LEU A 211 5.23 3.96 7.97
C LEU A 211 4.19 3.03 8.62
N LEU A 212 3.87 1.91 7.99
CA LEU A 212 3.03 0.87 8.58
C LEU A 212 3.83 0.03 9.58
N VAL A 213 3.16 -0.39 10.65
CA VAL A 213 3.73 -1.21 11.72
C VAL A 213 2.96 -2.52 11.78
N LYS A 214 3.63 -3.62 11.46
CA LYS A 214 3.04 -4.97 11.51
C LYS A 214 2.40 -5.25 12.87
N ASN A 215 1.24 -5.89 12.88
CA ASN A 215 0.43 -6.24 14.06
C ASN A 215 -0.22 -5.06 14.79
N LYS A 216 0.03 -3.81 14.37
CA LYS A 216 -0.35 -2.61 15.14
C LYS A 216 -1.04 -1.57 14.28
N VAL A 217 -0.35 -1.09 13.25
CA VAL A 217 -0.79 0.01 12.38
C VAL A 217 -0.58 -0.43 10.92
N GLU A 218 -1.57 -1.13 10.37
CA GLU A 218 -1.49 -1.67 9.01
C GLU A 218 -2.46 -1.00 8.01
N GLN A 219 -2.94 0.17 8.40
CA GLN A 219 -3.85 1.03 7.63
C GLN A 219 -3.25 2.43 7.51
N TRP A 220 -3.66 3.18 6.49
CA TRP A 220 -3.40 4.61 6.35
C TRP A 220 -4.69 5.39 6.14
N ARG A 221 -4.59 6.72 6.16
CA ARG A 221 -5.69 7.63 5.85
C ARG A 221 -5.34 8.47 4.63
N VAL A 222 -6.34 8.79 3.83
CA VAL A 222 -6.19 9.72 2.70
C VAL A 222 -7.08 10.92 2.98
N ILE A 223 -6.49 12.11 3.00
CA ILE A 223 -7.21 13.37 3.05
C ILE A 223 -7.14 13.99 1.66
N VAL A 224 -8.31 14.26 1.08
CA VAL A 224 -8.42 14.99 -0.17
C VAL A 224 -8.73 16.44 0.17
N ASP A 225 -7.72 17.29 0.03
CA ASP A 225 -7.81 18.71 0.27
C ASP A 225 -8.35 19.42 -0.98
N LEU A 226 -9.49 20.07 -0.80
CA LEU A 226 -10.24 20.80 -1.81
C LEU A 226 -10.11 22.32 -1.65
N GLU A 227 -9.24 22.79 -0.75
CA GLU A 227 -8.91 24.22 -0.67
C GLU A 227 -8.53 24.74 -2.07
N ASP A 228 -9.02 25.93 -2.39
CA ASP A 228 -8.87 26.60 -3.69
C ASP A 228 -9.46 25.86 -4.91
N CYS A 229 -10.20 24.78 -4.72
CA CYS A 229 -10.96 24.15 -5.80
C CYS A 229 -12.32 24.87 -5.95
N SER A 230 -12.53 25.48 -7.12
CA SER A 230 -13.86 25.96 -7.48
C SER A 230 -14.81 24.79 -7.75
N ILE A 231 -16.06 24.85 -7.28
CA ILE A 231 -17.10 23.81 -7.45
C ILE A 231 -17.30 23.41 -8.93
N MET A 232 -17.09 24.35 -9.86
CA MET A 232 -17.22 24.15 -11.31
C MET A 232 -15.94 23.60 -11.99
N CYS A 233 -14.83 23.49 -11.26
CA CYS A 233 -13.53 23.06 -11.76
C CYS A 233 -12.97 21.84 -11.01
N THR A 234 -13.77 21.16 -10.20
CA THR A 234 -13.32 19.95 -9.48
C THR A 234 -12.77 18.92 -10.48
N PRO A 235 -11.52 18.45 -10.31
CA PRO A 235 -10.85 17.63 -11.30
C PRO A 235 -11.28 16.17 -11.21
N VAL A 236 -12.57 15.91 -11.40
CA VAL A 236 -13.15 14.57 -11.29
C VAL A 236 -12.41 13.58 -12.18
N GLY A 237 -11.89 14.00 -13.34
CA GLY A 237 -11.10 13.15 -14.23
C GLY A 237 -9.75 12.71 -13.66
N ILE A 238 -8.99 13.63 -13.05
CA ILE A 238 -7.67 13.33 -12.46
C ILE A 238 -7.86 12.62 -11.12
N LEU A 239 -8.82 13.06 -10.31
CA LEU A 239 -9.20 12.37 -9.08
C LEU A 239 -9.69 10.97 -9.36
N ARG A 240 -10.49 10.75 -10.41
CA ARG A 240 -10.88 9.41 -10.83
C ARG A 240 -9.65 8.61 -11.26
N HIS A 241 -8.71 9.13 -12.05
CA HIS A 241 -7.50 8.38 -12.40
C HIS A 241 -6.62 8.06 -11.19
N VAL A 242 -6.49 8.98 -10.24
CA VAL A 242 -5.78 8.74 -8.99
C VAL A 242 -6.53 7.69 -8.18
N CYS A 243 -7.86 7.79 -8.08
CA CYS A 243 -8.71 6.80 -7.44
C CYS A 243 -8.64 5.44 -8.13
N ASP A 244 -8.64 5.36 -9.46
CA ASP A 244 -8.58 4.13 -10.25
C ASP A 244 -7.20 3.47 -10.09
N MET A 245 -6.12 4.24 -10.15
CA MET A 245 -4.77 3.75 -9.90
C MET A 245 -4.60 3.29 -8.45
N LEU A 246 -5.22 4.02 -7.51
CA LEU A 246 -5.39 3.55 -6.15
C LEU A 246 -6.21 2.25 -6.19
N THR A 247 -7.47 2.20 -6.60
CA THR A 247 -8.40 1.06 -6.40
C THR A 247 -8.06 -0.19 -7.19
N ASP A 248 -7.63 -0.05 -8.44
CA ASP A 248 -7.63 -1.17 -9.40
C ASP A 248 -6.27 -1.88 -9.49
N ASP A 249 -5.18 -1.18 -9.22
CA ASP A 249 -3.82 -1.69 -9.41
C ASP A 249 -3.00 -1.73 -8.10
N PHE A 250 -3.13 -0.70 -7.26
CA PHE A 250 -2.37 -0.59 -6.01
C PHE A 250 -3.12 -1.13 -4.78
N LEU A 251 -4.37 -0.72 -4.58
CA LEU A 251 -5.27 -1.06 -3.48
C LEU A 251 -5.93 -2.44 -3.67
N ALA A 252 -5.66 -3.19 -4.72
CA ALA A 252 -5.89 -4.64 -4.69
C ALA A 252 -5.19 -5.28 -3.46
N SER A 253 -4.12 -4.65 -2.96
CA SER A 253 -3.42 -4.99 -1.72
C SER A 253 -3.96 -4.33 -0.44
N VAL A 254 -4.94 -3.42 -0.54
CA VAL A 254 -5.43 -2.55 0.54
C VAL A 254 -6.95 -2.48 0.46
N ASN A 255 -7.64 -3.11 1.40
CA ASN A 255 -9.08 -3.23 1.34
C ASN A 255 -9.76 -1.85 1.29
N GLN A 256 -10.80 -1.68 0.46
CA GLN A 256 -11.54 -0.41 0.33
C GLN A 256 -12.05 0.14 1.68
N ASN A 257 -12.35 -0.73 2.65
CA ASN A 257 -12.75 -0.35 4.00
C ASN A 257 -11.60 0.24 4.85
N GLN A 258 -10.36 0.19 4.37
CA GLN A 258 -9.20 0.82 5.01
C GLN A 258 -9.07 2.31 4.62
N ILE A 259 -9.88 2.81 3.68
CA ILE A 259 -9.91 4.22 3.27
C ILE A 259 -11.02 4.92 4.06
N GLU A 260 -10.69 6.02 4.74
CA GLU A 260 -11.69 6.94 5.32
C GLU A 260 -11.49 8.32 4.69
N GLU A 261 -12.57 8.87 4.14
CA GLU A 261 -12.61 10.24 3.64
C GLU A 261 -12.90 11.21 4.78
N ARG A 262 -12.11 12.27 4.89
CA ARG A 262 -12.40 13.42 5.77
C ARG A 262 -12.23 14.71 4.98
N TYR A 263 -13.16 15.64 5.16
CA TYR A 263 -13.18 16.93 4.49
C TYR A 263 -12.94 18.05 5.51
N GLY A 264 -11.94 18.90 5.25
CA GLY A 264 -11.66 20.12 6.01
C GLY A 264 -10.80 19.95 7.26
N GLY A 265 -10.13 21.05 7.64
CA GLY A 265 -9.30 21.19 8.84
C GLY A 265 -8.84 22.64 9.01
N THR A 266 -8.40 23.02 10.21
CA THR A 266 -7.87 24.37 10.52
C THR A 266 -6.34 24.35 10.74
N CYS A 267 -5.66 23.32 10.24
CA CYS A 267 -4.21 23.19 10.38
C CYS A 267 -3.52 24.24 9.51
N ALA A 268 -2.39 24.78 9.97
CA ALA A 268 -1.58 25.66 9.15
C ALA A 268 -1.06 24.91 7.92
N ASN A 269 -0.95 25.62 6.79
CA ASN A 269 -0.43 25.04 5.57
C ASN A 269 1.04 24.63 5.74
N VAL A 270 1.35 23.44 5.26
CA VAL A 270 2.72 22.92 5.19
C VAL A 270 3.45 23.60 4.04
N GLU A 271 4.71 23.96 4.24
CA GLU A 271 5.54 24.63 3.22
C GLU A 271 6.69 23.75 2.70
N ASP A 272 7.05 22.69 3.43
CA ASP A 272 8.07 21.71 3.01
C ASP A 272 7.44 20.31 2.87
N PHE A 273 7.55 19.75 1.67
CA PHE A 273 6.96 18.48 1.27
C PHE A 273 8.01 17.44 0.88
N SER A 274 9.29 17.78 1.02
CA SER A 274 10.41 16.92 0.61
C SER A 274 10.57 15.67 1.50
N TRP A 275 9.92 15.67 2.67
CA TRP A 275 9.93 14.59 3.65
C TRP A 275 8.55 14.48 4.35
N PRO A 276 8.19 13.30 4.93
CA PRO A 276 6.97 13.21 5.73
C PRO A 276 6.92 14.29 6.81
N VAL A 277 5.81 15.03 6.82
CA VAL A 277 5.58 16.08 7.81
C VAL A 277 4.94 15.44 9.03
N MET A 278 5.77 15.05 9.99
CA MET A 278 5.32 14.44 11.22
C MET A 278 5.00 15.56 12.24
N PRO A 279 3.84 15.52 12.93
CA PRO A 279 3.58 16.47 14.00
C PRO A 279 4.60 16.26 15.12
N PRO A 280 4.95 17.32 15.87
CA PRO A 280 5.76 17.17 17.07
C PRO A 280 5.05 16.19 18.02
N GLY A 281 5.80 15.23 18.56
CA GLY A 281 5.25 14.28 19.54
C GLY A 281 5.00 14.95 20.90
N PRO A 282 4.09 14.45 21.74
CA PRO A 282 2.83 13.76 21.44
C PRO A 282 1.71 14.80 21.30
N PHE A 283 1.24 15.01 20.07
CA PHE A 283 0.10 15.86 19.69
C PHE A 283 0.14 17.28 20.28
N GLY A 284 1.04 18.12 19.74
CA GLY A 284 1.26 19.55 20.03
C GLY A 284 0.38 20.21 21.12
N ALA A 285 1.06 20.71 22.17
CA ALA A 285 0.61 21.59 23.27
C ALA A 285 -0.81 22.18 23.19
#